data_AF-A0A7Y8F7B1-F1
#
_entry.id   AF-A0A7Y8F7B1-F1
#
_cell.length_a   1.000
_cell.length_b   1.000
_cell.length_c   1.000
_cell.angle_alpha   90.00
_cell.angle_beta   90.00
_cell.angle_gamma   90.00
#
_symmetry.space_group_name_H-M   'P 1'
#
loop_
_entity.id
_entity.type
_entity.pdbx_description
1 polymer ?
#
loop_
_entity_poly.entity_id
_entity_poly.type
_entity_poly.pdbx_seq_one_letter_code
_entity_poly.pdbx_strand_id
1 'polypeptide(L)'
;MTVHGVPLLSPETPPMMLRSLLLTASAALALGACQEGASTEPTASTAVAAAPASRGSATATVKTETRKFRDWLVVCDNGNACSAFGPAPDGQGGWVRVSMNAGPDARPAVSAGFWGDQEEGGAGPFTLTIDGRAFPAAQGIDPSNDQAYAGVIEGDALPVVDALASGRRLTLSQGMESTPISLSGAAAALLWIDERQGRLSTATALVRRGSKPASTVPAAPALPVVR
;
A
#
# COMPACT_ATOMS: atom_id res chain seq x y z
N MET A 1 -9.39 -65.23 -0.22
CA MET A 1 -9.61 -64.31 -1.35
C MET A 1 -8.57 -63.22 -1.29
N THR A 2 -7.97 -62.95 -2.43
CA THR A 2 -6.67 -62.34 -2.69
C THR A 2 -6.62 -60.85 -2.38
N VAL A 3 -5.55 -60.42 -1.69
CA VAL A 3 -5.18 -59.02 -1.52
C VAL A 3 -4.43 -58.58 -2.77
N HIS A 4 -4.99 -57.69 -3.58
CA HIS A 4 -4.30 -57.08 -4.72
C HIS A 4 -3.69 -55.73 -4.29
N GLY A 5 -2.36 -55.69 -4.23
CA GLY A 5 -1.58 -54.48 -4.07
C GLY A 5 -1.58 -53.64 -5.35
N VAL A 6 -1.77 -52.34 -5.18
CA VAL A 6 -1.65 -51.33 -6.22
C VAL A 6 -0.22 -50.75 -6.16
N PRO A 7 0.55 -50.73 -7.26
CA PRO A 7 1.90 -50.18 -7.25
C PRO A 7 1.90 -48.65 -7.29
N LEU A 8 2.82 -48.07 -6.50
CA LEU A 8 3.17 -46.65 -6.44
C LEU A 8 3.82 -46.21 -7.76
N LEU A 9 3.24 -45.20 -8.42
CA LEU A 9 3.87 -44.48 -9.54
C LEU A 9 4.69 -43.31 -8.98
N SER A 10 6.00 -43.32 -9.22
CA SER A 10 6.91 -42.21 -8.95
C SER A 10 6.72 -41.05 -9.94
N PRO A 11 7.06 -39.80 -9.56
CA PRO A 11 6.93 -38.64 -10.42
C PRO A 11 8.08 -38.50 -11.43
N GLU A 12 7.74 -38.34 -12.72
CA GLU A 12 8.66 -37.91 -13.78
C GLU A 12 9.00 -36.41 -13.62
N THR A 13 10.29 -36.10 -13.50
CA THR A 13 10.85 -34.74 -13.58
C THR A 13 11.15 -34.35 -15.02
N PRO A 14 10.70 -33.18 -15.52
CA PRO A 14 11.11 -32.67 -16.83
C PRO A 14 12.52 -32.04 -16.80
N PRO A 15 13.26 -32.06 -17.92
CA PRO A 15 14.63 -31.55 -17.99
C PRO A 15 14.69 -30.01 -18.06
N MET A 16 15.62 -29.44 -17.30
CA MET A 16 16.09 -28.05 -17.39
C MET A 16 16.67 -27.77 -18.78
N MET A 17 16.08 -26.82 -19.52
CA MET A 17 16.73 -26.22 -20.69
C MET A 17 17.52 -24.97 -20.26
N LEU A 18 18.83 -25.13 -20.26
CA LEU A 18 19.83 -24.08 -20.11
C LEU A 18 19.93 -23.32 -21.45
N ARG A 19 19.42 -22.09 -21.51
CA ARG A 19 19.64 -21.17 -22.64
C ARG A 19 20.59 -20.07 -22.23
N SER A 20 21.87 -20.27 -22.55
CA SER A 20 22.88 -19.23 -22.61
C SER A 20 22.62 -18.33 -23.83
N LEU A 21 22.50 -17.02 -23.64
CA LEU A 21 22.60 -16.04 -24.72
C LEU A 21 23.49 -14.86 -24.31
N LEU A 22 24.74 -15.02 -24.75
CA LEU A 22 25.68 -14.05 -25.33
C LEU A 22 25.49 -12.54 -25.08
N LEU A 23 26.59 -11.97 -24.55
CA LEU A 23 27.04 -10.58 -24.62
C LEU A 23 26.83 -9.93 -26.00
N THR A 24 26.35 -8.68 -25.99
CA THR A 24 26.83 -7.64 -26.92
C THR A 24 27.05 -6.35 -26.17
N ALA A 25 28.32 -5.97 -26.02
CA ALA A 25 28.75 -4.64 -25.62
C ALA A 25 28.77 -3.74 -26.86
N SER A 26 28.19 -2.54 -26.76
CA SER A 26 28.42 -1.46 -27.71
C SER A 26 28.74 -0.19 -26.95
N ALA A 27 30.03 0.13 -26.91
CA ALA A 27 30.55 1.44 -26.55
C ALA A 27 30.44 2.36 -27.77
N ALA A 28 29.98 3.59 -27.55
CA ALA A 28 30.21 4.69 -28.48
C ALA A 28 30.60 5.92 -27.68
N LEU A 29 31.91 6.22 -27.71
CA LEU A 29 32.45 7.53 -27.40
C LEU A 29 32.07 8.50 -28.53
N ALA A 30 31.66 9.71 -28.17
CA ALA A 30 31.91 10.88 -28.99
C ALA A 30 32.32 12.05 -28.08
N LEU A 31 33.59 12.45 -28.24
CA LEU A 31 34.13 13.73 -27.79
C LEU A 31 33.56 14.85 -28.68
N GLY A 32 33.39 16.02 -28.08
CA GLY A 32 33.12 17.28 -28.77
C GLY A 32 32.85 18.36 -27.72
N ALA A 33 33.89 18.89 -27.08
CA ALA A 33 34.63 20.08 -27.50
C ALA A 33 33.99 21.37 -26.95
N CYS A 34 34.81 22.07 -26.17
CA CYS A 34 34.60 23.38 -25.59
C CYS A 34 34.15 24.41 -26.64
N GLN A 35 33.28 25.33 -26.24
CA GLN A 35 33.49 26.71 -26.66
C GLN A 35 33.07 27.68 -25.56
N GLU A 36 34.12 28.25 -24.97
CA GLU A 36 34.14 29.43 -24.11
C GLU A 36 33.50 30.60 -24.89
N GLY A 37 32.34 31.05 -24.42
CA GLY A 37 31.62 32.20 -24.95
C GLY A 37 31.75 33.38 -24.00
N ALA A 38 32.75 34.22 -24.27
CA ALA A 38 32.95 35.61 -23.88
C ALA A 38 32.00 36.23 -22.83
N SER A 39 32.60 36.56 -21.68
CA SER A 39 32.12 37.53 -20.71
C SER A 39 31.75 38.85 -21.39
N THR A 40 30.46 39.19 -21.37
CA THR A 40 30.01 40.57 -21.52
C THR A 40 29.56 41.04 -20.15
N GLU A 41 30.34 41.94 -19.57
CA GLU A 41 30.00 42.65 -18.34
C GLU A 41 28.75 43.51 -18.58
N PRO A 42 27.63 43.31 -17.87
CA PRO A 42 26.57 44.30 -17.81
C PRO A 42 26.89 45.29 -16.69
N THR A 43 26.98 46.56 -17.09
CA THR A 43 26.98 47.76 -16.25
C THR A 43 26.08 47.60 -15.03
N ALA A 44 26.65 47.89 -13.86
CA ALA A 44 25.94 47.89 -12.58
C ALA A 44 24.75 48.86 -12.61
N SER A 45 23.56 48.31 -12.87
CA SER A 45 22.29 48.96 -12.57
C SER A 45 21.85 48.44 -11.22
N THR A 46 21.91 49.28 -10.19
CA THR A 46 21.41 48.99 -8.85
C THR A 46 19.89 48.86 -8.91
N ALA A 47 19.41 47.67 -9.27
CA ALA A 47 18.01 47.31 -9.15
C ALA A 47 17.70 47.10 -7.66
N VAL A 48 16.80 47.91 -7.12
CA VAL A 48 16.21 47.71 -5.80
C VAL A 48 15.56 46.32 -5.82
N ALA A 49 16.14 45.38 -5.08
CA ALA A 49 15.58 44.04 -4.91
C ALA A 49 14.22 44.18 -4.22
N ALA A 50 13.14 44.09 -4.99
CA ALA A 50 11.81 43.90 -4.44
C ALA A 50 11.83 42.57 -3.68
N ALA A 51 11.62 42.64 -2.37
CA ALA A 51 11.52 41.45 -1.52
C ALA A 51 10.50 40.48 -2.13
N PRO A 52 10.79 39.16 -2.19
CA PRO A 52 9.81 38.20 -2.66
C PRO A 52 8.62 38.28 -1.71
N ALA A 53 7.46 38.67 -2.23
CA ALA A 53 6.21 38.53 -1.52
C ALA A 53 6.05 37.05 -1.17
N SER A 54 6.02 36.73 0.12
CA SER A 54 5.62 35.40 0.60
C SER A 54 4.24 35.10 0.03
N ARG A 55 4.19 34.27 -1.01
CA ARG A 55 2.93 33.64 -1.43
C ARG A 55 2.53 32.76 -0.27
N GLY A 56 1.50 33.17 0.47
CA GLY A 56 0.85 32.29 1.44
C GLY A 56 0.52 30.98 0.73
N SER A 57 0.91 29.86 1.33
CA SER A 57 0.55 28.54 0.81
C SER A 57 -0.97 28.48 0.79
N ALA A 58 -1.56 28.48 -0.39
CA ALA A 58 -2.97 28.15 -0.55
C ALA A 58 -3.13 26.71 -0.06
N THR A 59 -3.83 26.51 1.05
CA THR A 59 -4.17 25.18 1.54
C THR A 59 -5.00 24.50 0.47
N ALA A 60 -4.44 23.46 -0.17
CA ALA A 60 -5.19 22.67 -1.13
C ALA A 60 -6.33 21.95 -0.39
N THR A 61 -7.58 22.33 -0.68
CA THR A 61 -8.75 21.67 -0.10
C THR A 61 -8.92 20.30 -0.75
N VAL A 62 -8.58 19.23 -0.02
CA VAL A 62 -8.89 17.86 -0.44
C VAL A 62 -10.33 17.55 -0.08
N LYS A 63 -11.10 17.10 -1.07
CA LYS A 63 -12.48 16.66 -0.87
C LYS A 63 -12.48 15.27 -0.24
N THR A 64 -13.30 15.06 0.79
CA THR A 64 -13.65 13.72 1.28
C THR A 64 -14.31 12.91 0.16
N GLU A 65 -13.92 11.66 -0.02
CA GLU A 65 -14.48 10.81 -1.07
C GLU A 65 -14.46 9.35 -0.67
N THR A 66 -15.55 8.68 -1.02
CA THR A 66 -15.76 7.26 -0.82
C THR A 66 -15.91 6.60 -2.19
N ARG A 67 -15.22 5.49 -2.41
CA ARG A 67 -15.28 4.77 -3.69
C ARG A 67 -15.30 3.26 -3.46
N LYS A 68 -16.21 2.58 -4.15
CA LYS A 68 -16.35 1.12 -4.11
C LYS A 68 -15.65 0.47 -5.31
N PHE A 69 -14.89 -0.59 -5.03
CA PHE A 69 -14.18 -1.42 -5.99
C PHE A 69 -14.59 -2.87 -5.75
N ARG A 70 -15.66 -3.31 -6.42
CA ARG A 70 -16.26 -4.63 -6.18
C ARG A 70 -16.60 -4.82 -4.70
N ASP A 71 -15.89 -5.69 -4.00
CA ASP A 71 -16.19 -6.02 -2.60
C ASP A 71 -15.48 -5.05 -1.63
N TRP A 72 -14.53 -4.26 -2.13
CA TRP A 72 -13.75 -3.32 -1.32
C TRP A 72 -14.32 -1.91 -1.37
N LEU A 73 -14.25 -1.20 -0.25
CA LEU A 73 -14.62 0.21 -0.14
C LEU A 73 -13.41 1.01 0.31
N VAL A 74 -13.16 2.17 -0.30
CA VAL A 74 -12.15 3.12 0.17
C VAL A 74 -12.83 4.39 0.61
N VAL A 75 -12.46 4.91 1.77
CA VAL A 75 -12.84 6.23 2.25
C VAL A 75 -11.55 7.02 2.45
N CYS A 76 -11.49 8.25 1.95
CA CYS A 76 -10.46 9.19 2.42
C CYS A 76 -11.08 10.52 2.84
N ASP A 77 -10.49 11.10 3.88
CA ASP A 77 -10.94 12.34 4.50
C ASP A 77 -10.38 13.59 3.81
N ASN A 78 -10.63 14.75 4.43
CA ASN A 78 -10.16 16.06 3.97
C ASN A 78 -8.67 16.33 4.27
N GLY A 79 -8.01 15.48 5.06
CA GLY A 79 -6.55 15.41 5.23
C GLY A 79 -5.89 14.43 4.25
N ASN A 80 -6.68 13.86 3.34
CA ASN A 80 -6.27 12.82 2.39
C ASN A 80 -5.75 11.53 3.06
N ALA A 81 -6.07 11.29 4.34
CA ALA A 81 -5.85 10.01 4.97
C ALA A 81 -6.90 9.02 4.47
N CYS A 82 -6.46 7.84 4.04
CA CYS A 82 -7.29 6.86 3.35
C CYS A 82 -7.40 5.56 4.14
N SER A 83 -8.54 4.89 4.04
CA SER A 83 -8.78 3.54 4.55
C SER A 83 -9.46 2.70 3.48
N ALA A 84 -8.82 1.61 3.04
CA ALA A 84 -9.40 0.58 2.19
C ALA A 84 -9.91 -0.57 3.07
N PHE A 85 -11.17 -0.93 2.90
CA PHE A 85 -11.90 -1.87 3.75
C PHE A 85 -12.43 -3.05 2.93
N GLY A 86 -12.13 -4.26 3.38
CA GLY A 86 -12.66 -5.52 2.86
C GLY A 86 -13.54 -6.21 3.92
N PRO A 87 -14.87 -6.25 3.75
CA PRO A 87 -15.75 -6.97 4.65
C PRO A 87 -15.74 -8.48 4.38
N ALA A 88 -15.97 -9.27 5.42
CA ALA A 88 -16.45 -10.63 5.28
C ALA A 88 -17.88 -10.64 4.67
N PRO A 89 -18.34 -11.78 4.12
CA PRO A 89 -19.71 -11.91 3.67
C PRO A 89 -20.72 -11.60 4.78
N ASP A 90 -21.92 -11.15 4.37
CA ASP A 90 -22.99 -10.77 5.29
C ASP A 90 -23.24 -11.83 6.37
N GLY A 91 -23.37 -11.38 7.61
CA GLY A 91 -23.60 -12.24 8.78
C GLY A 91 -22.36 -12.91 9.37
N GLN A 92 -21.17 -12.75 8.79
CA GLN A 92 -19.92 -13.33 9.33
C GLN A 92 -19.04 -12.35 10.11
N GLY A 93 -19.40 -11.06 10.15
CA GLY A 93 -18.79 -10.06 11.03
C GLY A 93 -17.33 -9.66 10.75
N GLY A 94 -16.54 -10.48 10.07
CA GLY A 94 -15.12 -10.21 9.85
C GLY A 94 -14.84 -9.00 8.94
N TRP A 95 -13.66 -8.42 9.08
CA TRP A 95 -13.18 -7.36 8.21
C TRP A 95 -11.66 -7.23 8.22
N VAL A 96 -11.12 -6.67 7.13
CA VAL A 96 -9.73 -6.22 7.02
C VAL A 96 -9.69 -4.77 6.57
N ARG A 97 -8.72 -4.01 7.06
CA ARG A 97 -8.47 -2.62 6.69
C ARG A 97 -7.00 -2.39 6.38
N VAL A 98 -6.75 -1.64 5.32
CA VAL A 98 -5.45 -1.01 5.04
C VAL A 98 -5.62 0.49 5.15
N SER A 99 -4.93 1.12 6.08
CA SER A 99 -4.95 2.56 6.30
C SER A 99 -3.65 3.19 5.82
N MET A 100 -3.75 4.36 5.18
CA MET A 100 -2.61 5.09 4.66
C MET A 100 -2.79 6.59 4.89
N ASN A 101 -1.95 7.16 5.76
CA ASN A 101 -1.89 8.61 5.94
C ASN A 101 -1.32 9.31 4.69
N ALA A 102 -1.64 10.59 4.52
CA ALA A 102 -1.03 11.42 3.49
C ALA A 102 0.42 11.79 3.86
N GLY A 103 1.20 12.20 2.87
CA GLY A 103 2.57 12.68 3.08
C GLY A 103 3.68 11.68 2.74
N PRO A 104 4.90 12.18 2.51
CA PRO A 104 6.04 11.39 2.03
C PRO A 104 6.49 10.30 3.00
N ASP A 105 6.37 10.54 4.31
CA ASP A 105 6.87 9.65 5.36
C ASP A 105 5.82 8.64 5.86
N ALA A 106 4.57 8.79 5.42
CA ALA A 106 3.50 7.91 5.85
C ALA A 106 3.75 6.46 5.41
N ARG A 107 3.38 5.54 6.29
CA ARG A 107 3.45 4.09 6.06
C ARG A 107 2.06 3.48 6.20
N PRO A 108 1.79 2.37 5.49
CA PRO A 108 0.52 1.68 5.65
C PRO A 108 0.43 1.02 7.02
N ALA A 109 -0.77 1.03 7.59
CA ALA A 109 -1.15 0.19 8.71
C ALA A 109 -2.17 -0.84 8.22
N VAL A 110 -2.13 -2.04 8.78
CA VAL A 110 -3.11 -3.10 8.49
C VAL A 110 -3.73 -3.57 9.79
N SER A 111 -5.05 -3.54 9.85
CA SER A 111 -5.85 -4.03 10.97
C SER A 111 -6.95 -4.96 10.46
N ALA A 112 -7.40 -5.88 11.31
CA ALA A 112 -8.50 -6.79 11.00
C ALA A 112 -9.26 -7.16 12.27
N GLY A 113 -10.53 -7.46 12.16
CA GLY A 113 -11.37 -7.75 13.32
C GLY A 113 -12.70 -8.39 12.95
N PHE A 114 -13.52 -8.62 13.96
CA PHE A 114 -14.91 -9.08 13.80
C PHE A 114 -15.85 -8.05 14.44
N TRP A 115 -16.97 -7.78 13.79
CA TRP A 115 -18.06 -6.95 14.32
C TRP A 115 -18.85 -7.75 15.38
N GLY A 116 -19.08 -7.14 16.54
CA GLY A 116 -19.86 -7.73 17.64
C GLY A 116 -19.32 -7.29 19.00
N ASP A 117 -20.02 -7.69 20.06
CA ASP A 117 -19.71 -7.36 21.45
C ASP A 117 -18.46 -8.12 21.92
N GLN A 118 -17.30 -7.74 21.39
CA GLN A 118 -16.01 -8.14 21.94
C GLN A 118 -15.68 -7.25 23.14
N GLU A 119 -16.47 -7.36 24.21
CA GLU A 119 -16.17 -6.67 25.49
C GLU A 119 -14.77 -7.04 26.03
N GLU A 120 -14.17 -8.14 25.55
CA GLU A 120 -12.81 -8.59 25.90
C GLU A 120 -11.89 -8.87 24.71
N GLY A 121 -12.19 -8.35 23.51
CA GLY A 121 -11.28 -8.48 22.35
C GLY A 121 -11.17 -9.89 21.77
N GLY A 122 -12.19 -10.75 22.00
CA GLY A 122 -12.31 -12.12 21.49
C GLY A 122 -11.23 -13.09 21.98
N ALA A 123 -11.50 -14.40 21.91
CA ALA A 123 -10.60 -15.41 22.47
C ALA A 123 -9.56 -15.88 21.43
N GLY A 124 -8.34 -15.34 21.49
CA GLY A 124 -7.16 -15.91 20.80
C GLY A 124 -6.48 -14.99 19.79
N PRO A 125 -5.35 -15.44 19.20
CA PRO A 125 -4.54 -14.60 18.33
C PRO A 125 -5.25 -14.32 17.00
N PHE A 126 -5.08 -13.11 16.49
CA PHE A 126 -5.48 -12.76 15.14
C PHE A 126 -4.47 -13.28 14.11
N THR A 127 -4.97 -13.79 13.00
CA THR A 127 -4.13 -14.17 11.85
C THR A 127 -4.85 -13.90 10.55
N LEU A 128 -4.19 -13.19 9.62
CA LEU A 128 -4.60 -13.11 8.23
C LEU A 128 -3.86 -14.21 7.47
N THR A 129 -4.57 -15.17 6.92
CA THR A 129 -3.99 -16.20 6.06
C THR A 129 -4.32 -15.87 4.61
N ILE A 130 -3.29 -15.49 3.84
CA ILE A 130 -3.44 -15.12 2.42
C ILE A 130 -2.71 -16.14 1.56
N ASP A 131 -3.45 -16.86 0.72
CA ASP A 131 -2.93 -17.93 -0.14
C ASP A 131 -2.01 -18.92 0.62
N GLY A 132 -2.39 -19.26 1.85
CA GLY A 132 -1.67 -20.19 2.73
C GLY A 132 -0.51 -19.57 3.52
N ARG A 133 -0.17 -18.30 3.31
CA ARG A 133 0.82 -17.57 4.12
C ARG A 133 0.12 -16.91 5.31
N ALA A 134 0.58 -17.22 6.51
CA ALA A 134 0.06 -16.62 7.74
C ALA A 134 0.77 -15.30 8.07
N PHE A 135 -0.02 -14.29 8.39
CA PHE A 135 0.41 -13.00 8.91
C PHE A 135 -0.24 -12.81 10.30
N PRO A 136 0.49 -13.14 11.37
CA PRO A 136 0.01 -12.92 12.74
C PRO A 136 -0.20 -11.42 12.99
N ALA A 137 -1.25 -11.09 13.73
CA ALA A 137 -1.55 -9.73 14.12
C ALA A 137 -1.70 -9.67 15.65
N ALA A 138 -1.07 -8.68 16.28
CA ALA A 138 -1.15 -8.48 17.72
C ALA A 138 -2.50 -7.87 18.09
N GLN A 139 -3.06 -8.27 19.23
CA GLN A 139 -4.27 -7.62 19.73
C GLN A 139 -3.96 -6.17 20.09
N GLY A 140 -4.77 -5.25 19.59
CA GLY A 140 -4.62 -3.82 19.79
C GLY A 140 -5.89 -3.07 19.42
N ILE A 141 -5.74 -1.77 19.18
CA ILE A 141 -6.82 -0.88 18.77
C ILE A 141 -6.62 -0.55 17.28
N ASP A 142 -7.71 -0.54 16.52
CA ASP A 142 -7.67 -0.12 15.11
C ASP A 142 -7.12 1.32 15.00
N PRO A 143 -5.99 1.54 14.30
CA PRO A 143 -5.38 2.88 14.18
C PRO A 143 -6.29 3.92 13.53
N SER A 144 -7.36 3.48 12.86
CA SER A 144 -8.34 4.34 12.21
C SER A 144 -9.70 4.37 12.92
N ASN A 145 -9.85 3.66 14.04
CA ASN A 145 -10.99 3.72 14.94
C ASN A 145 -10.55 3.34 16.35
N ASP A 146 -10.31 4.35 17.18
CA ASP A 146 -9.78 4.22 18.54
C ASP A 146 -10.69 3.48 19.53
N GLN A 147 -11.93 3.18 19.11
CA GLN A 147 -12.92 2.47 19.90
C GLN A 147 -13.11 1.00 19.49
N ALA A 148 -12.36 0.52 18.48
CA ALA A 148 -12.48 -0.86 17.99
C ALA A 148 -11.25 -1.70 18.32
N TYR A 149 -11.44 -2.78 19.08
CA TYR A 149 -10.44 -3.84 19.22
C TYR A 149 -10.22 -4.53 17.88
N ALA A 150 -8.94 -4.82 17.57
CA ALA A 150 -8.53 -5.44 16.32
C ALA A 150 -7.22 -6.21 16.48
N GLY A 151 -6.96 -7.12 15.55
CA GLY A 151 -5.61 -7.56 15.24
C GLY A 151 -4.90 -6.50 14.41
N VAL A 152 -3.74 -6.03 14.88
CA VAL A 152 -2.90 -5.05 14.20
C VAL A 152 -1.60 -5.71 13.76
N ILE A 153 -1.22 -5.50 12.49
CA ILE A 153 0.08 -5.92 11.99
C ILE A 153 1.14 -4.99 12.57
N GLU A 154 2.04 -5.55 13.38
CA GLU A 154 3.18 -4.81 13.94
C GLU A 154 4.36 -4.78 12.97
N GLY A 155 5.14 -3.70 13.01
CA GLY A 155 6.32 -3.55 12.16
C GLY A 155 5.98 -3.16 10.72
N ASP A 156 6.62 -3.81 9.75
CA ASP A 156 6.41 -3.51 8.33
C ASP A 156 5.15 -4.22 7.81
N ALA A 157 4.14 -3.42 7.46
CA ALA A 157 2.87 -3.93 6.93
C ALA A 157 2.91 -4.17 5.40
N LEU A 158 3.96 -3.74 4.69
CA LEU A 158 4.05 -3.88 3.23
C LEU A 158 3.92 -5.34 2.74
N PRO A 159 4.51 -6.36 3.39
CA PRO A 159 4.32 -7.75 2.99
C PRO A 159 2.86 -8.22 3.03
N VAL A 160 2.07 -7.70 3.98
CA VAL A 160 0.63 -7.98 4.08
C VAL A 160 -0.13 -7.25 2.99
N VAL A 161 0.19 -5.96 2.76
CA VAL A 161 -0.39 -5.16 1.67
C VAL A 161 -0.14 -5.82 0.31
N ASP A 162 1.07 -6.32 0.06
CA ASP A 162 1.42 -7.04 -1.18
C ASP A 162 0.61 -8.32 -1.35
N ALA A 163 0.44 -9.08 -0.26
CA ALA A 163 -0.38 -10.28 -0.26
C ALA A 163 -1.87 -9.94 -0.51
N LEU A 164 -2.40 -8.88 0.08
CA LEU A 164 -3.77 -8.42 -0.17
C LEU A 164 -3.97 -7.96 -1.62
N ALA A 165 -2.99 -7.28 -2.21
CA ALA A 165 -3.08 -6.74 -3.57
C ALA A 165 -2.93 -7.83 -4.66
N SER A 166 -2.16 -8.90 -4.40
CA SER A 166 -1.88 -9.94 -5.39
C SER A 166 -2.57 -11.28 -5.12
N GLY A 167 -3.09 -11.45 -3.91
CA GLY A 167 -3.62 -12.72 -3.43
C GLY A 167 -4.99 -13.07 -4.00
N ARG A 168 -5.41 -14.32 -3.78
CA ARG A 168 -6.68 -14.84 -4.28
C ARG A 168 -7.64 -15.25 -3.18
N ARG A 169 -7.12 -15.73 -2.05
CA ARG A 169 -7.89 -16.16 -0.89
C ARG A 169 -7.32 -15.53 0.36
N LEU A 170 -8.18 -14.87 1.12
CA LEU A 170 -7.89 -14.40 2.47
C LEU A 170 -8.87 -15.07 3.43
N THR A 171 -8.32 -15.62 4.52
CA THR A 171 -9.09 -16.04 5.69
C THR A 171 -8.60 -15.23 6.89
N LEU A 172 -9.52 -14.58 7.57
CA LEU A 172 -9.26 -13.98 8.88
C LEU A 172 -9.63 -15.01 9.95
N SER A 173 -8.76 -15.18 10.94
CA SER A 173 -9.06 -15.99 12.12
C SER A 173 -8.73 -15.25 13.40
N GLN A 174 -9.49 -15.56 14.45
CA GLN A 174 -9.26 -15.17 15.83
C GLN A 174 -9.52 -16.39 16.72
N GLY A 175 -8.46 -17.04 17.21
CA GLY A 175 -8.59 -18.32 17.89
C GLY A 175 -9.30 -19.38 17.04
N MET A 176 -10.48 -19.83 17.49
CA MET A 176 -11.29 -20.83 16.78
C MET A 176 -12.24 -20.24 15.73
N GLU A 177 -12.49 -18.93 15.79
CA GLU A 177 -13.35 -18.25 14.82
C GLU A 177 -12.57 -17.95 13.55
N SER A 178 -13.19 -18.20 12.39
CA SER A 178 -12.59 -17.85 11.10
C SER A 178 -13.64 -17.54 10.05
N THR A 179 -13.32 -16.59 9.17
CA THR A 179 -14.18 -16.21 8.05
C THR A 179 -13.36 -15.88 6.81
N PRO A 180 -13.80 -16.27 5.60
CA PRO A 180 -13.19 -15.78 4.38
C PRO A 180 -13.49 -14.30 4.17
N ILE A 181 -12.50 -13.55 3.68
CA ILE A 181 -12.69 -12.17 3.21
C ILE A 181 -12.33 -12.13 1.72
N SER A 182 -13.19 -11.50 0.93
CA SER A 182 -12.95 -11.36 -0.51
C SER A 182 -11.75 -10.45 -0.78
N LEU A 183 -10.87 -10.86 -1.69
CA LEU A 183 -9.81 -9.99 -2.26
C LEU A 183 -10.23 -9.34 -3.59
N SER A 184 -11.48 -9.56 -4.03
CA SER A 184 -11.99 -9.00 -5.28
C SER A 184 -12.12 -7.48 -5.18
N GLY A 185 -11.20 -6.76 -5.83
CA GLY A 185 -11.14 -5.30 -5.81
C GLY A 185 -10.09 -4.70 -4.87
N ALA A 186 -9.40 -5.52 -4.06
CA ALA A 186 -8.34 -5.07 -3.14
C ALA A 186 -7.24 -4.29 -3.87
N ALA A 187 -6.69 -4.88 -4.95
CA ALA A 187 -5.64 -4.24 -5.74
C ALA A 187 -6.06 -2.87 -6.31
N ALA A 188 -7.30 -2.77 -6.80
CA ALA A 188 -7.82 -1.53 -7.38
C ALA A 188 -8.08 -0.46 -6.31
N ALA A 189 -8.59 -0.87 -5.15
CA ALA A 189 -8.76 -0.01 -3.99
C ALA A 189 -7.43 0.59 -3.52
N LEU A 190 -6.40 -0.25 -3.36
CA LEU A 190 -5.07 0.17 -2.93
C LEU A 190 -4.37 1.04 -3.99
N LEU A 191 -4.49 0.69 -5.28
CA LEU A 191 -3.97 1.51 -6.37
C LEU A 191 -4.64 2.89 -6.43
N TRP A 192 -5.93 2.96 -6.12
CA TRP A 192 -6.63 4.24 -6.06
C TRP A 192 -6.15 5.13 -4.92
N ILE A 193 -5.76 4.55 -3.78
CA ILE A 193 -5.06 5.31 -2.71
C ILE A 193 -3.76 5.89 -3.25
N ASP A 194 -2.96 5.09 -3.97
CA ASP A 194 -1.71 5.58 -4.58
C ASP A 194 -1.97 6.74 -5.56
N GLU A 195 -3.01 6.64 -6.39
CA GLU A 195 -3.45 7.71 -7.30
C GLU A 195 -3.81 8.99 -6.54
N ARG A 196 -4.68 8.86 -5.54
CA ARG A 196 -5.21 10.00 -4.78
C ARG A 196 -4.15 10.70 -3.96
N GLN A 197 -3.18 9.96 -3.43
CA GLN A 197 -2.09 10.50 -2.64
C GLN A 197 -0.86 10.86 -3.48
N GLY A 198 -0.90 10.72 -4.81
CA GLY A 198 0.22 11.05 -5.68
C GLY A 198 1.45 10.15 -5.50
N ARG A 199 1.24 8.89 -5.08
CA ARG A 199 2.29 7.89 -4.82
C ARG A 199 2.67 7.05 -6.03
N LEU A 200 1.95 7.17 -7.15
CA LEU A 200 2.23 6.36 -8.33
C LEU A 200 3.70 6.45 -8.77
N SER A 201 4.31 5.29 -8.96
CA SER A 201 5.71 5.14 -9.37
C SER A 201 6.73 5.68 -8.36
N THR A 202 6.33 5.94 -7.11
CA THR A 202 7.27 6.22 -6.00
C THR A 202 7.68 4.94 -5.29
N ALA A 203 8.74 5.02 -4.50
CA ALA A 203 9.17 3.90 -3.66
C ALA A 203 8.15 3.55 -2.55
N THR A 204 7.23 4.46 -2.21
CA THR A 204 6.26 4.32 -1.12
C THR A 204 4.85 3.99 -1.59
N ALA A 205 4.65 3.69 -2.88
CA ALA A 205 3.37 3.22 -3.40
C ALA A 205 2.98 1.87 -2.77
N LEU A 206 1.69 1.65 -2.57
CA LEU A 206 1.14 0.40 -2.06
C LEU A 206 1.13 -0.69 -3.15
N VAL A 207 0.82 -0.33 -4.40
CA VAL A 207 0.68 -1.27 -5.52
C VAL A 207 1.65 -0.96 -6.64
N ARG A 208 1.59 0.25 -7.21
CA ARG A 208 2.39 0.60 -8.40
C ARG A 208 3.67 1.34 -8.01
N ARG A 209 4.58 0.60 -7.37
CA ARG A 209 5.89 1.13 -6.93
C ARG A 209 6.79 1.47 -8.12
N GLY A 210 7.71 2.40 -7.90
CA GLY A 210 8.73 2.78 -8.86
C GLY A 210 9.92 3.45 -8.18
N SER A 211 10.76 4.12 -8.97
CA SER A 211 12.01 4.70 -8.51
C SER A 211 11.92 6.16 -8.05
N LYS A 212 10.74 6.81 -8.17
CA LYS A 212 10.61 8.20 -7.71
C LYS A 212 10.78 8.25 -6.18
N PRO A 213 11.53 9.22 -5.65
CA PRO A 213 11.76 9.31 -4.22
C PRO A 213 10.47 9.65 -3.48
N ALA A 214 10.37 9.22 -2.21
CA ALA A 214 9.22 9.45 -1.35
C ALA A 214 8.86 10.96 -1.23
N SER A 215 9.87 11.84 -1.29
CA SER A 215 9.70 13.30 -1.26
C SER A 215 8.87 13.89 -2.41
N THR A 216 8.58 13.12 -3.46
CA THR A 216 7.67 13.53 -4.55
C THR A 216 6.19 13.34 -4.20
N VAL A 217 5.88 12.60 -3.14
CA VAL A 217 4.52 12.47 -2.61
C VAL A 217 4.13 13.81 -1.97
N PRO A 218 2.97 14.40 -2.32
CA PRO A 218 2.47 15.61 -1.68
C PRO A 218 2.39 15.47 -0.16
N ALA A 219 2.77 16.54 0.55
CA ALA A 219 2.56 16.63 2.00
C ALA A 219 1.06 16.53 2.34
N ALA A 220 0.75 16.09 3.56
CA ALA A 220 -0.62 16.08 4.05
C ALA A 220 -1.19 17.53 4.04
N PRO A 221 -2.39 17.74 3.49
CA PRO A 221 -3.09 19.01 3.61
C PRO A 221 -3.34 19.40 5.07
N ALA A 222 -3.31 20.69 5.37
CA ALA A 222 -3.72 21.18 6.68
C ALA A 222 -5.23 20.99 6.86
N LEU A 223 -5.63 20.37 7.97
CA LEU A 223 -7.04 20.21 8.32
C LEU A 223 -7.66 21.57 8.73
N PRO A 224 -8.93 21.82 8.39
CA PRO A 224 -9.65 23.01 8.86
C PRO A 224 -9.86 22.95 10.38
N VAL A 225 -9.80 24.11 11.02
CA VAL A 225 -10.10 24.27 12.46
C VAL A 225 -11.58 24.63 12.60
N VAL A 226 -12.34 23.80 13.32
CA VAL A 226 -13.71 24.12 13.74
C VAL A 226 -13.64 25.00 15.00
N ARG A 227 -14.35 26.12 15.00
CA ARG A 227 -14.49 27.02 16.16
C ARG A 227 -15.94 27.13 16.57
#